data_AF-A0A7C5Z737-F1
#
_entry.id   AF-A0A7C5Z737-F1
#
_cell.length_a   1.000
_cell.length_b   1.000
_cell.length_c   1.000
_cell.angle_alpha   90.00
_cell.angle_beta   90.00
_cell.angle_gamma   90.00
#
_symmetry.space_group_name_H-M   'P 1'
#
loop_
_entity.id
_entity.type
_entity.pdbx_description
1 polymer ?
#
loop_
_entity_poly.entity_id
_entity_poly.type
_entity_poly.pdbx_seq_one_letter_code
_entity_poly.pdbx_strand_id
1 'polypeptide(L)'
;MKDCEKYKALIVGLMDNELTPKEIHEVNAHLMRCGQCREEYEQLKETTESLNTMSFNEPQDEVLRKFWKSPYSRWARLSGMLLIAGGWLVLMVYGLIEMIRDNSEPPLPRIGIAAMIIGFFVLLIMVIRERAVTYQSDPYKEIER
;
A
#
# COMPACT_ATOMS: atom_id res chain seq x y z
N MET A 1 -19.90 49.39 10.87
CA MET A 1 -20.11 48.23 9.96
C MET A 1 -18.92 47.93 9.03
N LYS A 2 -18.03 48.87 8.68
CA LYS A 2 -16.80 48.57 7.89
C LYS A 2 -15.61 48.08 8.72
N ASP A 3 -15.59 48.33 10.03
CA ASP A 3 -14.44 47.95 10.88
C ASP A 3 -14.37 46.45 11.22
N CYS A 4 -15.50 45.72 11.21
CA CYS A 4 -15.55 44.32 11.63
C CYS A 4 -14.81 43.36 10.68
N GLU A 5 -14.74 43.66 9.38
CA GLU A 5 -14.01 42.87 8.38
C GLU A 5 -12.52 42.70 8.75
N LYS A 6 -11.87 43.78 9.23
CA LYS A 6 -10.47 43.74 9.67
C LYS A 6 -10.29 42.79 10.85
N TYR A 7 -11.25 42.76 11.78
CA TYR A 7 -11.16 41.94 12.99
C TYR A 7 -11.46 40.48 12.74
N LYS A 8 -12.17 40.10 11.66
CA LYS A 8 -12.38 38.69 11.29
C LYS A 8 -11.07 37.95 11.03
N ALA A 9 -10.18 38.55 10.25
CA ALA A 9 -8.86 37.98 10.00
C ALA A 9 -8.04 37.84 11.28
N LEU A 10 -8.11 38.85 12.15
CA LEU A 10 -7.40 38.83 13.42
C LEU A 10 -8.00 37.83 14.42
N ILE A 11 -9.30 37.57 14.39
CA ILE A 11 -9.95 36.55 15.25
C ILE A 11 -9.43 35.14 14.94
N VAL A 12 -9.23 34.81 13.65
CA VAL A 12 -8.63 33.53 13.24
C VAL A 12 -7.17 33.45 13.70
N GLY A 13 -6.37 34.50 13.46
CA GLY A 13 -4.98 34.56 13.94
C GLY A 13 -4.87 34.49 15.48
N LEU A 14 -5.89 34.97 16.21
CA LEU A 14 -5.96 34.85 17.67
C LEU A 14 -6.15 33.39 18.09
N MET A 15 -6.96 32.61 17.37
CA MET A 15 -7.17 31.18 17.65
C MET A 15 -5.90 30.35 17.39
N ASP A 16 -5.14 30.71 16.36
CA ASP A 16 -3.92 30.01 15.98
C ASP A 16 -2.68 30.49 16.79
N ASN A 17 -2.84 31.46 17.69
CA ASN A 17 -1.78 32.10 18.47
C ASN A 17 -0.68 32.78 17.61
N GLU A 18 -1.05 33.32 16.44
CA GLU A 18 -0.13 33.96 15.49
C GLU A 18 -0.06 35.49 15.62
N LEU A 19 -0.89 36.10 16.48
CA LEU A 19 -0.95 37.54 16.63
C LEU A 19 0.18 38.13 17.50
N THR A 20 0.59 39.35 17.16
CA THR A 20 1.48 40.14 18.02
C THR A 20 0.74 40.67 19.26
N PRO A 21 1.44 41.02 20.35
CA PRO A 21 0.81 41.56 21.57
C PRO A 21 -0.06 42.81 21.34
N LYS A 22 0.29 43.63 20.34
CA LYS A 22 -0.49 44.82 19.97
C LYS A 22 -1.82 44.43 19.34
N GLU A 23 -1.79 43.47 18.41
CA GLU A 23 -2.98 42.98 17.71
C GLU A 23 -3.91 42.22 18.65
N ILE A 24 -3.37 41.44 19.58
CA ILE A 24 -4.15 40.78 20.63
C ILE A 24 -4.93 41.82 21.46
N HIS A 25 -4.29 42.93 21.82
CA HIS A 25 -4.97 43.99 22.56
C HIS A 25 -6.07 44.67 21.74
N GLU A 26 -5.81 44.96 20.46
CA GLU A 26 -6.79 45.54 19.53
C GLU A 26 -8.02 44.64 19.33
N VAL A 27 -7.81 43.33 19.12
CA VAL A 27 -8.89 42.35 18.95
C VAL A 27 -9.72 42.21 20.21
N ASN A 28 -9.08 42.08 21.37
CA ASN A 28 -9.79 41.96 22.64
C ASN A 28 -10.62 43.21 22.95
N ALA A 29 -10.08 44.41 22.67
CA ALA A 29 -10.83 45.66 22.79
C ALA A 29 -12.06 45.69 21.87
N HIS A 30 -11.95 45.10 20.67
CA HIS A 30 -13.06 44.99 19.73
C HIS A 30 -14.11 43.97 20.18
N LEU A 31 -13.71 42.78 20.61
CA LEU A 31 -14.60 41.71 21.13
C LEU A 31 -15.38 42.16 22.38
N MET A 32 -14.84 43.08 23.17
CA MET A 32 -15.55 43.69 24.30
C MET A 32 -16.69 44.62 23.85
N ARG A 33 -16.58 45.25 22.68
CA ARG A 33 -17.51 46.28 22.19
C ARG A 33 -18.49 45.79 21.13
N CYS A 34 -18.15 44.74 20.38
CA CYS A 34 -18.95 44.21 19.28
C CYS A 34 -19.53 42.83 19.63
N GLY A 35 -20.86 42.73 19.75
CA GLY A 35 -21.55 41.46 20.02
C GLY A 35 -21.44 40.46 18.87
N GLN A 36 -21.50 40.92 17.62
CA GLN A 36 -21.43 40.07 16.43
C GLN A 36 -20.09 39.34 16.31
N CYS A 37 -18.98 40.05 16.49
CA CYS A 37 -17.65 39.44 16.42
C CYS A 37 -17.38 38.49 17.59
N ARG A 38 -18.02 38.72 18.74
CA ARG A 38 -17.96 37.80 19.88
C ARG A 38 -18.68 36.49 19.58
N GLU A 39 -19.87 36.57 18.98
CA GLU A 39 -20.62 35.40 18.56
C GLU A 39 -19.86 34.57 17.53
N GLU A 40 -19.25 35.22 16.53
CA GLU A 40 -18.39 34.55 15.54
C GLU A 40 -17.19 33.83 16.18
N TYR A 41 -16.53 34.46 17.16
CA TYR A 41 -15.41 33.85 17.89
C TYR A 41 -15.84 32.60 18.68
N GLU A 42 -16.96 32.66 19.40
CA GLU A 42 -17.46 31.51 20.16
C GLU A 42 -17.86 30.34 19.25
N GLN A 43 -18.50 30.62 18.10
CA GLN A 43 -18.87 29.58 17.13
C GLN A 43 -17.63 28.87 16.55
N LEU A 44 -16.59 29.63 16.21
CA LEU A 44 -15.34 29.07 15.72
C LEU A 44 -14.66 28.21 16.78
N LYS A 45 -14.62 28.70 18.03
CA LYS A 45 -14.05 27.98 19.16
C LYS A 45 -14.76 26.64 19.42
N GLU A 46 -16.10 26.64 19.45
CA GLU A 46 -16.91 25.42 19.63
C GLU A 46 -16.65 24.38 18.52
N THR A 47 -16.52 24.86 17.27
CA THR A 47 -16.20 24.01 16.12
C THR A 47 -14.82 23.38 16.26
N THR A 48 -13.80 24.16 16.63
CA THR A 48 -12.43 23.67 16.81
C THR A 48 -12.31 22.71 17.99
N GLU A 49 -13.02 22.98 19.09
CA GLU A 49 -13.09 22.05 20.24
C GLU A 49 -13.74 20.72 19.82
N SER A 50 -14.85 20.77 19.08
CA SER A 50 -15.53 19.57 18.56
C SER A 50 -14.61 18.74 17.65
N LEU A 51 -13.83 19.39 16.78
CA LEU A 51 -12.84 18.73 15.95
C LEU A 51 -11.68 18.13 16.77
N ASN A 52 -11.22 18.82 17.82
CA ASN A 52 -10.19 18.30 18.72
C ASN A 52 -10.64 17.06 19.52
N THR A 53 -11.95 16.90 19.77
CA THR A 53 -12.45 15.66 20.40
C THR A 53 -12.39 14.44 19.49
N MET A 54 -12.31 14.63 18.16
CA MET A 54 -12.01 13.55 17.23
C MET A 54 -10.51 13.26 17.27
N SER A 55 -10.08 12.48 18.26
CA SER A 55 -8.70 11.99 18.30
C SER A 55 -8.48 11.04 17.12
N PHE A 56 -7.98 11.57 16.00
CA PHE A 56 -7.44 10.76 14.93
C PHE A 56 -6.12 10.17 15.42
N ASN A 57 -6.19 8.96 15.97
CA ASN A 57 -4.99 8.17 16.22
C ASN A 57 -4.46 7.68 14.88
N GLU A 58 -3.51 8.42 14.33
CA GLU A 58 -2.76 7.96 13.17
C GLU A 58 -2.09 6.62 13.52
N PRO A 59 -2.44 5.52 12.83
CA PRO A 59 -1.87 4.23 13.15
C PRO A 59 -0.36 4.31 12.92
N GLN A 60 0.42 4.10 13.98
CA GLN A 60 1.87 4.05 13.88
C GLN A 60 2.28 3.11 12.75
N ASP A 61 3.23 3.54 11.90
CA ASP A 61 3.72 2.80 10.73
C ASP A 61 4.06 1.34 11.04
N GLU A 62 4.45 1.05 12.27
CA GLU A 62 4.77 -0.28 12.76
C GLU A 62 3.57 -1.25 12.75
N VAL A 63 2.36 -0.76 13.05
CA VAL A 63 1.11 -1.54 13.00
C VAL A 63 0.71 -1.79 11.54
N LEU A 64 0.81 -0.76 10.69
CA LEU A 64 0.58 -0.90 9.25
C LEU A 64 1.51 -1.96 8.67
N ARG A 65 2.80 -1.88 8.98
CA ARG A 65 3.83 -2.80 8.50
C ARG A 65 3.60 -4.24 8.97
N LYS A 66 3.11 -4.47 10.19
CA LYS A 66 2.66 -5.80 10.66
C LYS A 66 1.47 -6.33 9.88
N PHE A 67 0.52 -5.46 9.53
CA PHE A 67 -0.64 -5.84 8.73
C PHE A 67 -0.25 -6.26 7.31
N TRP A 68 0.66 -5.51 6.68
CA TRP A 68 1.19 -5.84 5.34
C TRP A 68 2.04 -7.11 5.32
N LYS A 69 2.70 -7.47 6.43
CA LYS A 69 3.40 -8.75 6.59
C LYS A 69 2.48 -9.94 6.93
N SER A 70 1.16 -9.78 6.81
CA SER A 70 0.20 -10.83 7.12
C SER A 70 0.54 -12.14 6.38
N PRO A 71 0.59 -13.28 7.10
CA PRO A 71 0.94 -14.58 6.54
C PRO A 71 0.00 -15.01 5.41
N TYR A 72 -1.20 -14.42 5.33
CA TYR A 72 -2.18 -14.65 4.29
C TYR A 72 -1.62 -14.38 2.88
N SER A 73 -0.80 -13.33 2.73
CA SER A 73 -0.19 -12.96 1.44
C SER A 73 0.84 -13.98 0.94
N ARG A 74 1.59 -14.61 1.85
CA ARG A 74 2.63 -15.60 1.52
C ARG A 74 2.01 -16.94 1.13
N TRP A 75 1.03 -17.39 1.92
CA TRP A 75 0.35 -18.66 1.65
C TRP A 75 -0.49 -18.62 0.39
N ALA A 76 -1.23 -17.53 0.14
CA ALA A 76 -1.98 -17.35 -1.11
C ALA A 76 -1.08 -17.36 -2.35
N ARG A 77 0.10 -16.73 -2.26
CA ARG A 77 1.07 -16.73 -3.36
C ARG A 77 1.66 -18.11 -3.60
N LEU A 78 2.03 -18.82 -2.53
CA LEU A 78 2.57 -20.18 -2.65
C LEU A 78 1.53 -21.15 -3.21
N SER A 79 0.30 -21.11 -2.71
CA SER A 79 -0.78 -21.98 -3.19
C SER A 79 -1.10 -21.71 -4.66
N GLY A 80 -1.15 -20.45 -5.07
CA GLY A 80 -1.36 -20.08 -6.47
C GLY A 80 -0.26 -20.62 -7.39
N MET A 81 1.02 -20.46 -6.99
CA MET A 81 2.14 -20.99 -7.77
C MET A 81 2.11 -22.52 -7.86
N LEU A 82 1.81 -23.21 -6.76
CA LEU A 82 1.74 -24.68 -6.74
C LEU A 82 0.59 -25.20 -7.61
N LEU A 83 -0.58 -24.58 -7.58
CA LEU A 83 -1.71 -24.96 -8.42
C LEU A 83 -1.41 -24.78 -9.91
N ILE A 84 -0.80 -23.65 -10.29
CA ILE A 84 -0.42 -23.40 -11.69
C ILE A 84 0.67 -24.37 -12.15
N ALA A 85 1.76 -24.49 -11.38
CA ALA A 85 2.88 -25.36 -11.72
C ALA A 85 2.45 -26.83 -11.77
N GLY A 86 1.66 -27.28 -10.80
CA GLY A 86 1.11 -28.62 -10.74
C GLY A 86 0.15 -28.92 -11.91
N GLY A 87 -0.78 -28.00 -12.20
CA GLY A 87 -1.69 -28.14 -13.33
C GLY A 87 -0.97 -28.22 -14.68
N TRP A 88 0.05 -27.39 -14.88
CA TRP A 88 0.86 -27.42 -16.10
C TRP A 88 1.65 -28.73 -16.24
N LEU A 89 2.21 -29.23 -15.14
CA LEU A 89 2.91 -30.51 -15.11
C LEU A 89 1.97 -31.69 -15.44
N VAL A 90 0.75 -31.69 -14.89
CA VAL A 90 -0.26 -32.73 -15.19
C VAL A 90 -0.62 -32.72 -16.67
N LEU A 91 -0.86 -31.55 -17.28
CA LEU A 91 -1.17 -31.44 -18.71
C LEU A 91 -0.02 -31.94 -19.58
N MET A 92 1.22 -31.62 -19.22
CA MET A 92 2.41 -32.08 -19.95
C MET A 92 2.57 -33.61 -19.87
N VAL A 93 2.39 -34.19 -18.68
CA VAL A 93 2.46 -35.65 -18.48
C VAL A 93 1.33 -36.35 -19.23
N TYR A 94 0.11 -35.84 -19.13
CA TYR A 94 -1.04 -36.38 -19.87
C TYR A 94 -0.81 -36.35 -21.38
N GLY A 95 -0.35 -35.21 -21.92
CA GLY A 95 -0.03 -35.07 -23.34
C GLY A 95 1.06 -36.04 -23.79
N LEU A 96 2.10 -36.26 -22.98
CA LEU A 96 3.13 -37.27 -23.26
C LEU A 96 2.57 -38.70 -23.30
N ILE A 97 1.69 -39.06 -22.35
CA ILE A 97 1.08 -40.40 -22.29
C ILE A 97 0.23 -40.65 -23.53
N GLU A 98 -0.61 -39.69 -23.90
CA GLU A 98 -1.48 -39.81 -25.08
C GLU A 98 -0.65 -39.96 -26.35
N MET A 99 0.40 -39.16 -26.46
CA MET A 99 1.31 -39.18 -27.61
C MET A 99 2.13 -40.48 -27.72
N ILE A 100 2.37 -41.21 -26.62
CA ILE A 100 3.02 -42.53 -26.64
C ILE A 100 2.00 -43.64 -26.98
N ARG A 101 0.74 -43.49 -26.55
CA ARG A 101 -0.31 -44.49 -26.79
C ARG A 101 -0.83 -44.47 -28.22
N ASP A 102 -1.04 -43.28 -28.78
CA ASP A 102 -1.52 -43.15 -30.15
C ASP A 102 -0.35 -43.11 -31.14
N ASN A 103 -0.18 -44.20 -31.90
CA ASN A 103 0.87 -44.37 -32.91
C ASN A 103 0.39 -44.04 -34.33
N SER A 104 -0.80 -43.46 -34.45
CA SER A 104 -1.46 -43.18 -35.73
C SER A 104 -0.96 -41.87 -36.38
N GLU A 105 -0.33 -40.98 -35.60
CA GLU A 105 0.14 -39.68 -36.07
C GLU A 105 1.55 -39.72 -36.68
N PRO A 106 1.84 -38.80 -37.64
CA PRO A 106 3.19 -38.64 -38.18
C PRO A 106 4.21 -38.33 -37.07
N PRO A 107 5.45 -38.84 -37.15
CA PRO A 107 6.45 -38.72 -36.08
C PRO A 107 7.00 -37.30 -35.86
N LEU A 108 6.79 -36.39 -36.81
CA LEU A 108 7.33 -35.02 -36.77
C LEU A 108 6.78 -34.18 -35.61
N PRO A 109 5.45 -34.00 -35.42
CA PRO A 109 4.90 -33.27 -34.27
C PRO A 109 5.32 -33.90 -32.93
N ARG A 110 5.44 -35.24 -32.88
CA ARG A 110 5.87 -35.97 -31.69
C ARG A 110 7.27 -35.56 -31.24
N ILE A 111 8.23 -35.49 -32.16
CA ILE A 111 9.61 -35.07 -31.87
C ILE A 111 9.66 -33.59 -31.48
N GLY A 112 8.90 -32.73 -32.17
CA GLY A 112 8.84 -31.29 -31.87
C GLY A 112 8.33 -31.01 -30.46
N ILE A 113 7.23 -31.64 -30.06
CA ILE A 113 6.65 -31.50 -28.72
C ILE A 113 7.63 -32.05 -27.67
N ALA A 114 8.20 -33.24 -27.89
CA ALA A 114 9.18 -33.82 -26.97
C ALA A 114 10.40 -32.91 -26.77
N ALA A 115 10.95 -32.34 -27.85
CA ALA A 115 12.07 -31.40 -27.78
C ALA A 115 11.70 -30.11 -27.02
N MET A 116 10.49 -29.59 -27.21
CA MET A 116 9.99 -28.41 -26.47
C MET A 116 9.87 -28.70 -24.98
N ILE A 117 9.31 -29.85 -24.60
CA ILE A 117 9.18 -30.29 -23.20
C ILE A 117 10.56 -30.43 -22.55
N ILE A 118 11.48 -31.13 -23.21
CA ILE A 118 12.85 -31.32 -22.71
C ILE A 118 13.55 -29.97 -22.58
N GLY A 119 13.46 -29.10 -23.59
CA GLY A 119 14.03 -27.75 -23.55
C GLY A 119 13.49 -26.91 -22.39
N PHE A 120 12.19 -26.97 -22.13
CA PHE A 120 11.58 -26.30 -20.97
C PHE A 120 12.21 -26.78 -19.65
N PHE A 121 12.32 -28.10 -19.44
CA PHE A 121 12.91 -28.63 -18.21
C PHE A 121 14.40 -28.30 -18.06
N VAL A 122 15.16 -28.31 -19.15
CA VAL A 122 16.58 -27.90 -19.14
C VAL A 122 16.72 -26.45 -18.69
N LEU A 123 15.94 -25.53 -19.28
CA LEU A 123 15.94 -24.11 -18.88
C LEU A 123 15.48 -23.94 -17.43
N LEU A 124 14.43 -24.65 -17.02
CA LEU A 124 13.93 -24.61 -15.65
C LEU A 124 15.01 -25.04 -14.64
N ILE A 125 15.70 -26.16 -14.90
CA ILE A 125 16.79 -26.64 -14.05
C ILE A 125 17.93 -25.63 -14.01
N MET A 126 18.31 -25.04 -15.15
CA MET A 126 19.37 -24.04 -15.22
C MET A 126 19.05 -22.83 -14.34
N VAL A 127 17.84 -22.28 -14.45
CA VAL A 127 17.37 -21.15 -13.63
C VAL A 127 17.28 -21.54 -12.15
N ILE A 128 16.79 -22.74 -11.81
CA ILE A 128 16.74 -23.22 -10.43
C ILE A 128 18.15 -23.32 -9.84
N ARG A 129 19.12 -23.87 -10.59
CA ARG A 129 20.51 -23.97 -10.13
C ARG A 129 21.13 -22.60 -9.94
N GLU A 130 21.00 -21.72 -10.92
CA GLU A 130 21.50 -20.35 -10.84
C GLU A 130 20.91 -19.64 -9.62
N ARG A 131 19.59 -19.70 -9.46
CA ARG A 131 18.91 -19.03 -8.33
C ARG A 131 19.25 -19.64 -6.98
N ALA A 132 19.43 -20.96 -6.89
CA ALA A 132 19.83 -21.63 -5.66
C ALA A 132 21.25 -21.21 -5.24
N VAL A 133 22.18 -21.07 -6.19
CA VAL A 133 23.53 -20.58 -5.93
C VAL A 133 23.51 -19.12 -5.52
N THR A 134 22.85 -18.24 -6.30
CA THR A 134 22.76 -16.81 -6.00
C THR A 134 22.10 -16.55 -4.65
N TYR A 135 21.05 -17.30 -4.29
CA TYR A 135 20.37 -17.15 -3.00
C TYR A 135 21.25 -17.50 -1.78
N GLN A 136 22.23 -18.39 -1.95
CA GLN A 136 23.18 -18.70 -0.88
C GLN A 136 24.23 -17.60 -0.71
N SER A 137 24.63 -16.95 -1.80
CA SER A 137 25.67 -15.93 -1.82
C SER A 137 25.16 -14.49 -1.70
N ASP A 138 23.86 -14.26 -1.58
CA ASP A 138 23.27 -12.91 -1.59
C ASP A 138 23.47 -12.21 -0.22
N PRO A 139 24.30 -11.15 -0.15
CA PRO A 139 24.56 -10.41 1.08
C PRO A 139 23.38 -9.52 1.50
N TYR A 140 22.37 -9.33 0.65
CA TYR A 140 21.16 -8.54 0.94
C TYR A 140 20.00 -9.40 1.45
N LYS A 141 20.23 -10.69 1.74
CA LYS A 141 19.20 -11.64 2.19
C LYS A 141 18.45 -11.21 3.46
N GLU A 142 19.09 -10.41 4.32
CA GLU A 142 18.54 -9.96 5.61
C GLU A 142 17.97 -8.54 5.59
N ILE A 143 18.06 -7.83 4.45
CA ILE A 143 17.57 -6.46 4.35
C ILE A 143 16.08 -6.51 4.01
N GLU A 144 15.24 -6.31 5.02
CA GLU A 144 13.80 -6.10 4.83
C GLU A 144 13.56 -4.74 4.16
N ARG A 145 13.00 -4.76 2.94
CA ARG A 145 12.64 -3.58 2.16
C ARG A 145 11.20 -3.15 2.40
#